data_AF-A0A2V6LTG5-F1
#
_entry.id   AF-A0A2V6LTG5-F1
#
_cell.length_a   1.000
_cell.length_b   1.000
_cell.length_c   1.000
_cell.angle_alpha   90.00
_cell.angle_beta   90.00
_cell.angle_gamma   90.00
#
_symmetry.space_group_name_H-M   'P 1'
#
loop_
_entity.id
_entity.type
_entity.pdbx_description
1 polymer ?
#
loop_
_entity_poly.entity_id
_entity_poly.type
_entity_poly.pdbx_seq_one_letter_code
_entity_poly.pdbx_strand_id
1 'polypeptide(L)'
;LLSADPANRAPLTWEVMEPSPPTNAEKQRRIRRASQTLACLEWMAPNFRKLHPVGAELPQECVSLMSPSFLSDQFDTMYNVPGYREWFLRQDLRPSYEFHRRFLQHLQQRENGRRWVLKAPTHTFVLST
;
A
#
# COMPACT_ATOMS: atom_id res chain seq x y z
N LEU A 1 -1.92 0.29 -15.79
CA LEU A 1 -2.91 0.29 -16.90
C LEU A 1 -4.31 0.62 -16.39
N LEU A 2 -4.92 -0.21 -15.53
CA LEU A 2 -6.27 0.08 -15.00
C LEU A 2 -6.38 1.44 -14.28
N SER A 3 -5.32 1.85 -13.56
CA SER A 3 -5.25 3.15 -12.89
C SER A 3 -5.02 4.35 -13.83
N ALA A 4 -4.84 4.12 -15.14
CA ALA A 4 -4.68 5.20 -16.11
C ALA A 4 -6.03 5.76 -16.60
N ASP A 5 -7.13 5.05 -16.35
CA ASP A 5 -8.49 5.56 -16.58
C ASP A 5 -8.82 6.64 -15.53
N PRO A 6 -9.17 7.88 -15.92
CA PRO A 6 -9.53 8.96 -15.00
C PRO A 6 -10.72 8.65 -14.08
N ALA A 7 -11.57 7.67 -14.42
CA ALA A 7 -12.66 7.22 -13.56
C ALA A 7 -12.19 6.32 -12.41
N ASN A 8 -10.97 5.79 -12.50
CA ASN A 8 -10.35 4.91 -11.53
C ASN A 8 -9.34 5.67 -10.66
N ARG A 9 -9.13 5.16 -9.45
CA ARG A 9 -8.12 5.65 -8.51
C ARG A 9 -7.36 4.47 -7.93
N ALA A 10 -6.04 4.62 -7.80
CA ALA A 10 -5.23 3.70 -7.02
C ALA A 10 -4.59 4.47 -5.84
N PRO A 11 -4.37 3.83 -4.68
CA PRO A 11 -3.66 4.47 -3.58
C PRO A 11 -2.21 4.71 -4.01
N LEU A 12 -1.73 5.95 -3.90
CA LEU A 12 -0.35 6.27 -4.27
C LEU A 12 0.61 6.01 -3.11
N THR A 13 1.85 5.66 -3.42
CA THR A 13 2.85 5.32 -2.39
C THR A 13 3.00 6.42 -1.33
N TRP A 14 3.08 7.68 -1.72
CA TRP A 14 3.20 8.80 -0.78
C TRP A 14 1.95 8.97 0.10
N GLU A 15 0.76 8.67 -0.42
CA GLU A 15 -0.50 8.74 0.34
C GLU A 15 -0.56 7.64 1.39
N VAL A 16 -0.06 6.45 1.07
CA VAL A 16 -0.02 5.31 1.99
C VAL A 16 1.03 5.53 3.08
N MET A 17 2.20 6.07 2.73
CA MET A 17 3.29 6.36 3.68
C MET A 17 2.93 7.46 4.67
N GLU A 18 2.24 8.52 4.22
CA GLU A 18 1.86 9.65 5.07
C GLU A 18 0.36 9.97 4.91
N PRO A 19 -0.55 9.16 5.50
CA PRO A 19 -1.97 9.18 5.19
C PRO A 19 -2.75 10.31 5.81
N SER A 20 -2.19 11.13 6.72
CA SER A 20 -2.87 12.32 7.25
C SER A 20 -3.24 13.31 6.10
N PRO A 21 -4.31 14.12 6.18
CA PRO A 21 -4.58 15.14 5.17
C PRO A 21 -3.47 16.21 5.12
N PRO A 22 -2.76 16.43 3.99
CA PRO A 22 -1.79 17.50 3.86
C PRO A 22 -2.45 18.80 3.38
N THR A 23 -1.91 19.95 3.78
CA THR A 23 -2.07 21.18 2.99
C THR A 23 -1.29 21.06 1.66
N ASN A 24 -1.55 21.95 0.69
CA ASN A 24 -0.87 21.92 -0.61
C ASN A 24 0.66 21.97 -0.49
N ALA A 25 1.19 22.83 0.38
CA ALA A 25 2.64 22.92 0.62
C ALA A 25 3.22 21.64 1.22
N GLU A 26 2.44 20.94 2.05
CA GLU A 26 2.86 19.69 2.67
C GLU A 26 2.85 18.54 1.69
N LYS A 27 1.90 18.50 0.73
CA LYS A 27 1.81 17.45 -0.31
C LYS A 27 3.17 17.28 -1.00
N GLN A 28 3.77 18.37 -1.49
CA GLN A 28 5.05 18.28 -2.19
C GLN A 28 6.20 17.82 -1.27
N ARG A 29 6.16 18.20 0.02
CA ARG A 29 7.16 17.73 1.00
C ARG A 29 7.04 16.23 1.23
N ARG A 30 5.82 15.70 1.33
CA ARG A 30 5.55 14.27 1.54
C ARG A 30 5.94 13.42 0.33
N ILE A 31 5.63 13.89 -0.88
CA ILE A 31 6.09 13.25 -2.13
C ILE A 31 7.62 13.16 -2.14
N ARG A 32 8.33 14.25 -1.82
CA ARG A 32 9.80 14.24 -1.73
C ARG A 32 10.33 13.25 -0.69
N ARG A 33 9.72 13.18 0.50
CA ARG A 33 10.11 12.21 1.53
C ARG A 33 9.91 10.77 1.07
N ALA A 34 8.76 10.45 0.47
CA ALA A 34 8.50 9.14 -0.10
C ALA A 34 9.55 8.78 -1.17
N SER A 35 9.88 9.72 -2.07
CA SER A 35 10.95 9.53 -3.07
C SER A 35 12.32 9.27 -2.43
N GLN A 36 12.67 9.97 -1.35
CA GLN A 36 13.92 9.76 -0.62
C GLN A 36 13.97 8.37 0.04
N THR A 37 12.88 7.95 0.68
CA THR A 37 12.77 6.59 1.26
C THR A 37 12.94 5.52 0.18
N LEU A 38 12.30 5.68 -0.98
CA LEU A 38 12.41 4.73 -2.09
C LEU A 38 13.80 4.72 -2.72
N ALA A 39 14.50 5.86 -2.78
CA ALA A 39 15.88 5.93 -3.23
C ALA A 39 16.83 5.18 -2.28
N CYS A 40 16.58 5.25 -0.97
CA CYS A 40 17.33 4.45 0.01
C CYS A 40 17.10 2.95 -0.20
N LEU A 41 15.84 2.53 -0.45
CA LEU A 41 15.53 1.13 -0.78
C LEU A 41 16.24 0.66 -2.05
N GLU A 42 16.23 1.48 -3.10
CA GLU A 42 16.93 1.19 -4.36
C GLU A 42 18.44 1.06 -4.15
N TRP A 43 19.04 1.92 -3.30
CA TRP A 43 20.45 1.83 -2.98
C TRP A 43 20.80 0.50 -2.26
N MET A 44 19.95 0.04 -1.33
CA MET A 44 20.12 -1.24 -0.65
C MET A 44 19.82 -2.45 -1.55
N ALA A 45 18.89 -2.32 -2.49
CA ALA A 45 18.46 -3.36 -3.41
C ALA A 45 18.46 -2.86 -4.88
N PRO A 46 19.64 -2.76 -5.52
CA PRO A 46 19.79 -2.06 -6.82
C PRO A 46 18.95 -2.62 -7.97
N ASN A 47 18.56 -3.90 -7.91
CA ASN A 47 17.75 -4.54 -8.95
C ASN A 47 16.25 -4.55 -8.64
N PHE A 48 15.81 -3.98 -7.51
CA PHE A 48 14.42 -4.06 -7.06
C PHE A 48 13.45 -3.45 -8.08
N ARG A 49 13.78 -2.28 -8.64
CA ARG A 49 12.94 -1.61 -9.65
C ARG A 49 12.71 -2.39 -10.94
N LYS A 50 13.62 -3.31 -11.30
CA LYS A 50 13.44 -4.18 -12.47
C LYS A 50 12.33 -5.21 -12.25
N LEU A 51 12.12 -5.59 -11.00
CA LEU A 51 11.12 -6.58 -10.59
C LEU A 51 9.81 -5.92 -10.17
N HIS A 52 9.89 -4.74 -9.55
CA HIS A 52 8.75 -4.03 -9.00
C HIS A 52 8.90 -2.51 -9.21
N PRO A 53 8.16 -1.92 -10.17
CA PRO A 53 8.17 -0.48 -10.39
C PRO A 53 7.67 0.27 -9.15
N VAL A 54 8.60 0.95 -8.46
CA VAL A 54 8.30 1.78 -7.29
C VAL A 54 8.60 3.25 -7.52
N GLY A 55 7.70 4.09 -7.04
CA GLY A 55 7.79 5.55 -7.13
C GLY A 55 6.78 6.19 -6.21
N ALA A 56 7.08 7.39 -5.70
CA ALA A 56 6.23 8.07 -4.71
C ALA A 56 4.78 8.25 -5.21
N GLU A 57 4.61 8.56 -6.50
CA GLU A 57 3.32 8.77 -7.15
C GLU A 57 2.87 7.56 -7.99
N LEU A 58 3.51 6.39 -7.80
CA LEU A 58 3.04 5.15 -8.40
C LEU A 58 2.05 4.43 -7.46
N PRO A 59 1.10 3.64 -8.04
CA PRO A 59 0.19 2.81 -7.27
C PRO A 59 0.90 1.90 -6.28
N GLN A 60 0.37 1.84 -5.06
CA GLN A 60 0.90 1.02 -3.98
C GLN A 60 0.02 -0.19 -3.69
N GLU A 61 0.66 -1.27 -3.23
CA GLU A 61 -0.02 -2.51 -2.88
C GLU A 61 -0.81 -2.41 -1.57
N CYS A 62 -1.94 -3.12 -1.50
CA CYS A 62 -2.84 -3.15 -0.35
C CYS A 62 -2.19 -3.72 0.91
N VAL A 63 -1.15 -4.54 0.77
CA VAL A 63 -0.37 -5.09 1.89
C VAL A 63 0.17 -3.98 2.80
N SER A 64 0.56 -2.84 2.22
CA SER A 64 1.03 -1.68 3.00
C SER A 64 -0.08 -0.93 3.70
N LEU A 65 -1.27 -0.82 3.08
CA LEU A 65 -2.44 -0.22 3.71
C LEU A 65 -2.95 -1.10 4.86
N MET A 66 -2.77 -2.42 4.77
CA MET A 66 -3.17 -3.39 5.79
C MET A 66 -2.15 -3.50 6.93
N SER A 67 -0.88 -3.16 6.70
CA SER A 67 0.20 -3.29 7.68
C SER A 67 -0.05 -2.64 9.06
N PRO A 68 -0.76 -1.49 9.20
CA PRO A 68 -1.03 -0.90 10.52
C PRO A 68 -1.92 -1.77 11.42
N SER A 69 -2.64 -2.74 10.86
CA SER A 69 -3.43 -3.72 11.62
C SER A 69 -2.60 -4.88 12.17
N PHE A 70 -1.30 -4.97 11.82
CA PHE A 70 -0.42 -6.12 12.08
C PHE A 70 -0.91 -7.45 11.49
N LEU A 71 -1.90 -7.40 10.60
CA LEU A 71 -2.44 -8.53 9.83
C LEU A 71 -2.18 -8.28 8.34
N SER A 72 -0.93 -8.45 7.91
CA SER A 72 -0.48 -8.25 6.53
C SER A 72 0.71 -9.16 6.20
N ASP A 73 0.72 -9.75 5.01
CA ASP A 73 1.83 -10.54 4.47
C ASP A 73 3.10 -9.71 4.21
N GLN A 74 3.01 -8.38 4.29
CA GLN A 74 4.15 -7.50 4.19
C GLN A 74 5.29 -7.89 5.15
N PHE A 75 4.99 -8.26 6.39
CA PHE A 75 6.03 -8.51 7.39
C PHE A 75 6.86 -9.75 7.07
N ASP A 76 6.22 -10.82 6.61
CA ASP A 76 6.90 -12.03 6.16
C ASP A 76 7.72 -11.80 4.87
N THR A 77 7.27 -10.86 4.02
CA THR A 77 8.02 -10.48 2.81
C THR A 77 9.25 -9.63 3.13
N MET A 78 9.19 -8.79 4.16
CA MET A 78 10.25 -7.82 4.49
C MET A 78 11.25 -8.33 5.53
N TYR A 79 10.85 -9.28 6.38
CA TYR A 79 11.63 -9.73 7.53
C TYR A 79 11.67 -11.25 7.61
N ASN A 80 12.75 -11.79 8.19
CA ASN A 80 12.81 -13.21 8.52
C ASN A 80 12.01 -13.48 9.81
N VAL A 81 10.68 -13.63 9.68
CA VAL A 81 9.74 -13.80 10.80
C VAL A 81 8.86 -15.05 10.65
N PRO A 82 9.46 -16.26 10.62
CA PRO A 82 8.71 -17.50 10.35
C PRO A 82 7.55 -17.74 11.34
N GLY A 83 7.72 -17.35 12.61
CA GLY A 83 6.65 -17.44 13.60
C GLY A 83 5.46 -16.52 13.31
N TYR A 84 5.71 -15.31 12.80
CA TYR A 84 4.63 -14.42 12.34
C TYR A 84 3.91 -15.03 11.15
N ARG A 85 4.64 -15.55 10.16
CA ARG A 85 4.06 -16.19 8.98
C ARG A 85 3.14 -17.35 9.38
N GLU A 86 3.62 -18.25 10.23
CA GLU A 86 2.87 -19.42 10.67
C GLU A 86 1.60 -19.05 11.45
N TRP A 87 1.68 -18.00 12.28
CA TRP A 87 0.52 -17.44 12.96
C TRP A 87 -0.45 -16.78 11.96
N PHE A 88 0.06 -15.92 11.08
CA PHE A 88 -0.70 -15.12 10.11
C PHE A 88 -1.57 -15.98 9.19
N LEU A 89 -1.03 -17.10 8.69
CA LEU A 89 -1.75 -18.03 7.82
C LEU A 89 -2.98 -18.71 8.46
N ARG A 90 -3.13 -18.61 9.79
CA ARG A 90 -4.27 -19.14 10.55
C ARG A 90 -5.28 -18.07 10.97
N GLN A 91 -5.01 -16.80 10.65
CA GLN A 91 -5.84 -15.70 11.12
C GLN A 91 -7.02 -15.43 10.19
N ASP A 92 -8.10 -14.95 10.79
CA ASP A 92 -9.18 -14.30 10.08
C ASP A 92 -8.75 -12.87 9.69
N LEU A 93 -8.70 -12.59 8.38
CA LEU A 93 -8.26 -11.30 7.87
C LEU A 93 -9.37 -10.24 7.78
N ARG A 94 -10.62 -10.56 8.14
CA ARG A 94 -11.74 -9.59 8.14
C ARG A 94 -11.39 -8.26 8.82
N PRO A 95 -10.80 -8.21 10.03
CA PRO A 95 -10.47 -6.94 10.68
C PRO A 95 -9.47 -6.08 9.87
N SER A 96 -8.54 -6.73 9.17
CA SER A 96 -7.56 -6.07 8.30
C SER A 96 -8.23 -5.47 7.08
N TYR A 97 -9.19 -6.17 6.46
CA TYR A 97 -10.00 -5.64 5.35
C TYR A 97 -10.94 -4.51 5.77
N GLU A 98 -11.51 -4.56 6.98
CA GLU A 98 -12.29 -3.45 7.54
C GLU A 98 -11.43 -2.20 7.73
N PHE A 99 -10.22 -2.35 8.27
CA PHE A 99 -9.26 -1.26 8.37
C PHE A 99 -8.85 -0.72 7.00
N HIS A 100 -8.52 -1.61 6.06
CA HIS A 100 -8.21 -1.27 4.67
C HIS A 100 -9.32 -0.46 4.00
N ARG A 101 -10.59 -0.87 4.17
CA ARG A 101 -11.75 -0.11 3.68
C ARG A 101 -11.80 1.29 4.27
N ARG A 102 -11.62 1.45 5.59
CA ARG A 102 -11.60 2.76 6.25
C ARG A 102 -10.45 3.63 5.74
N PHE A 103 -9.28 3.04 5.52
CA PHE A 103 -8.12 3.74 4.95
C PHE A 103 -8.44 4.27 3.55
N LEU A 104 -9.01 3.44 2.67
CA LEU A 104 -9.42 3.87 1.34
C LEU A 104 -10.48 4.97 1.38
N GLN A 105 -11.49 4.86 2.26
CA GLN A 105 -12.49 5.93 2.44
C GLN A 105 -11.85 7.26 2.88
N HIS A 106 -10.86 7.20 3.77
CA HIS A 106 -10.09 8.37 4.22
C HIS A 106 -9.28 9.02 3.09
N LEU A 107 -8.73 8.23 2.17
CA LEU A 107 -8.07 8.77 0.97
C LEU A 107 -9.09 9.33 -0.03
N GLN A 108 -10.24 8.66 -0.18
CA GLN A 108 -11.28 9.04 -1.16
C GLN A 108 -11.93 10.39 -0.83
N GLN A 109 -11.98 10.78 0.43
CA GLN A 109 -12.53 12.07 0.84
C GLN A 109 -11.83 13.26 0.15
N ARG A 110 -10.59 13.09 -0.34
CA ARG A 110 -9.73 14.19 -0.80
C ARG A 110 -9.78 14.44 -2.29
N GLU A 111 -10.03 13.41 -3.08
CA GLU A 111 -9.92 13.47 -4.52
C GLU A 111 -10.96 12.53 -5.13
N ASN A 112 -11.72 13.06 -6.10
CA ASN A 112 -12.78 12.33 -6.76
C ASN A 112 -12.20 11.21 -7.63
N GLY A 113 -12.37 9.96 -7.19
CA GLY A 113 -12.27 8.75 -7.99
C GLY A 113 -13.46 7.87 -7.69
N ARG A 114 -14.18 7.39 -8.72
CA ARG A 114 -15.42 6.63 -8.51
C ARG A 114 -15.14 5.17 -8.17
N ARG A 115 -14.01 4.63 -8.63
CA ARG A 115 -13.66 3.20 -8.50
C ARG A 115 -12.22 3.00 -8.06
N TRP A 116 -12.02 2.17 -7.03
CA TRP A 116 -10.69 1.79 -6.57
C TRP A 116 -10.10 0.66 -7.43
N VAL A 117 -8.85 0.83 -7.84
CA VAL A 117 -8.00 -0.21 -8.42
C VAL A 117 -7.00 -0.62 -7.35
N LEU A 118 -7.06 -1.89 -6.96
CA LEU A 118 -6.37 -2.43 -5.80
C LEU A 118 -5.57 -3.67 -6.23
N LYS A 119 -4.44 -3.90 -5.57
CA LYS A 119 -3.57 -5.06 -5.82
C LYS A 119 -2.91 -5.47 -4.51
N ALA A 120 -3.01 -6.74 -4.18
CA ALA A 120 -2.13 -7.44 -3.27
C ALA A 120 -2.17 -8.95 -3.56
N PRO A 121 -1.05 -9.68 -3.43
CA PRO A 121 -1.04 -11.13 -3.46
C PRO A 121 -2.02 -11.74 -2.45
N THR A 122 -2.13 -11.15 -1.25
CA THR A 122 -3.04 -11.60 -0.19
C THR A 122 -4.51 -11.67 -0.58
N HIS A 123 -4.95 -10.93 -1.60
CA HIS A 123 -6.34 -10.95 -2.04
C HIS A 123 -6.78 -12.33 -2.56
N THR A 124 -5.88 -13.13 -3.13
CA THR A 124 -6.28 -14.44 -3.68
C THR A 124 -6.55 -15.50 -2.60
N PHE A 125 -5.96 -15.37 -1.41
CA PHE A 125 -6.08 -16.37 -0.35
C PHE A 125 -7.35 -16.21 0.51
N VAL A 126 -8.01 -15.05 0.43
CA VAL A 126 -9.14 -14.70 1.31
C VAL A 126 -10.49 -14.63 0.60
N LEU A 127 -10.52 -14.86 -0.70
CA LEU A 127 -11.77 -14.93 -1.43
C LEU A 127 -12.49 -16.21 -1.00
N SER A 128 -13.66 -16.05 -0.40
CA SER A 128 -14.58 -17.16 -0.17
C SER A 128 -14.93 -17.78 -1.52
N THR A 129 -14.72 -19.09 -1.63
CA THR A 129 -15.15 -19.89 -2.79
C THR A 129 -16.65 -20.08 -2.79
#